data_AF-A0A540K7D4-F1
#
_entry.id   AF-A0A540K7D4-F1
#
_cell.length_a   1.000
_cell.length_b   1.000
_cell.length_c   1.000
_cell.angle_alpha   90.00
_cell.angle_beta   90.00
_cell.angle_gamma   90.00
#
_symmetry.space_group_name_H-M   'P 1'
#
loop_
_entity.id
_entity.type
_entity.pdbx_description
1 polymer ?
#
loop_
_entity_poly.entity_id
_entity_poly.type
_entity_poly.pdbx_seq_one_letter_code
_entity_poly.pdbx_strand_id
1 'polypeptide(L)'
;MLEIRFSEEGGEEMGCSFPEEGLLPATLTSLSIGFHPNLTTIQGKVLRQLTSLEYLRIEGCPELQGFTEEAPKSLKRLAILECPNIECLPGQWLPTSLSHLLIKECPLLKERFRRETGEDWPKISHIPHVNIE
;
A
#
# COMPACT_ATOMS: atom_id res chain seq x y z
N MET A 1 -14.80 -2.77 -7.18
CA MET A 1 -13.82 -2.53 -6.10
C MET A 1 -13.94 -3.70 -5.15
N LEU A 2 -12.84 -4.43 -4.91
CA LEU A 2 -12.80 -5.52 -3.94
C LEU A 2 -12.18 -4.98 -2.66
N GLU A 3 -12.85 -5.21 -1.54
CA GLU A 3 -12.41 -4.78 -0.21
C GLU A 3 -12.09 -6.03 0.61
N ILE A 4 -10.84 -6.13 1.05
CA ILE A 4 -10.38 -7.17 1.96
C ILE A 4 -10.39 -6.55 3.36
N ARG A 5 -11.34 -7.01 4.18
CA ARG A 5 -11.40 -6.68 5.61
C ARG A 5 -10.94 -7.88 6.40
N PHE A 6 -10.03 -7.67 7.32
CA PHE A 6 -9.60 -8.70 8.26
C PHE A 6 -10.29 -8.41 9.60
N SER A 7 -11.15 -9.33 10.04
CA SER A 7 -11.82 -9.22 11.33
C SER A 7 -11.06 -10.06 12.35
N GLU A 8 -10.85 -9.50 13.55
CA GLU A 8 -10.33 -10.25 14.69
C GLU A 8 -11.38 -11.27 15.15
N GLU A 9 -11.34 -12.48 14.61
CA GLU A 9 -11.93 -13.64 15.26
C GLU A 9 -10.79 -14.45 15.88
N GLY A 10 -10.76 -14.46 17.22
CA GLY A 10 -9.63 -14.93 18.01
C GLY A 10 -9.36 -16.43 17.94
N GLY A 11 -8.10 -16.78 18.21
CA GLY A 11 -7.66 -18.14 18.48
C GLY A 11 -6.42 -18.55 17.68
N GLU A 12 -5.26 -18.46 18.35
CA GLU A 12 -4.05 -19.27 18.17
C GLU A 12 -3.35 -19.30 16.79
N GLU A 13 -2.08 -18.83 16.80
CA GLU A 13 -1.03 -19.04 15.78
C GLU A 13 -1.46 -19.22 14.32
N MET A 14 -1.57 -18.12 13.58
CA MET A 14 -1.10 -18.10 12.19
C MET A 14 -0.81 -16.67 11.78
N GLY A 15 0.40 -16.42 11.27
CA GLY A 15 0.77 -15.12 10.73
C GLY A 15 -0.29 -14.68 9.74
N CYS A 16 -0.82 -13.48 9.91
CA CYS A 16 -1.82 -12.95 9.00
C CYS A 16 -1.12 -12.50 7.72
N SER A 17 -0.79 -13.46 6.86
CA SER A 17 -0.35 -13.20 5.50
C SER A 17 -1.55 -12.78 4.67
N PHE A 18 -1.35 -11.73 3.88
CA PHE A 18 -2.16 -11.40 2.71
C PHE A 18 -2.54 -12.67 1.94
N PRO A 19 -3.77 -12.79 1.37
CA PRO A 19 -4.25 -14.03 0.75
C PRO A 19 -3.21 -14.68 -0.18
N GLU A 20 -3.05 -16.00 -0.08
CA GLU A 20 -2.14 -16.80 -0.92
C GLU A 20 -2.38 -16.57 -2.42
N GLU A 21 -1.36 -16.86 -3.23
CA GLU A 21 -1.37 -16.72 -4.69
C GLU A 21 -2.66 -17.33 -5.29
N GLY A 22 -3.36 -16.57 -6.14
CA GLY A 22 -4.53 -17.06 -6.89
C GLY A 22 -5.92 -16.72 -6.33
N LEU A 23 -6.03 -16.04 -5.18
CA LEU A 23 -7.33 -15.65 -4.62
C LEU A 23 -7.95 -14.39 -5.24
N LEU A 24 -7.15 -13.58 -5.93
CA LEU A 24 -7.61 -12.31 -6.51
C LEU A 24 -7.63 -12.39 -8.05
N PRO A 25 -8.72 -11.96 -8.71
CA PRO A 25 -8.81 -12.00 -10.16
C PRO A 25 -7.84 -10.98 -10.78
N ALA A 26 -7.10 -11.38 -11.81
CA ALA A 26 -6.17 -10.49 -12.52
C ALA A 26 -6.87 -9.30 -13.23
N THR A 27 -8.19 -9.39 -13.40
CA THR A 27 -9.06 -8.31 -13.93
C THR A 27 -9.42 -7.26 -12.88
N LEU A 28 -8.99 -7.42 -11.63
CA LEU A 28 -9.28 -6.47 -10.56
C LEU A 28 -8.64 -5.11 -10.86
N THR A 29 -9.47 -4.07 -10.93
CA THR A 29 -9.02 -2.68 -11.18
C THR A 29 -8.89 -1.86 -9.91
N SER A 30 -9.50 -2.29 -8.80
CA SER A 30 -9.47 -1.56 -7.54
C SER A 30 -9.49 -2.52 -6.35
N LEU A 31 -8.51 -2.36 -5.47
CA LEU A 31 -8.30 -3.14 -4.26
C LEU A 31 -8.24 -2.21 -3.04
N SER A 32 -8.95 -2.58 -1.98
CA SER A 32 -8.85 -1.93 -0.68
C SER A 32 -8.48 -2.95 0.38
N ILE A 33 -7.49 -2.62 1.21
CA ILE A 33 -7.00 -3.41 2.34
C ILE A 33 -7.25 -2.59 3.59
N GLY A 34 -8.06 -3.09 4.51
CA GLY A 34 -8.51 -2.31 5.65
C GLY A 34 -8.43 -3.07 6.98
N PHE A 35 -8.20 -2.32 8.07
CA PHE A 35 -8.42 -2.74 9.46
C PHE A 35 -7.69 -4.04 9.83
N HIS A 36 -6.41 -4.14 9.46
CA HIS A 36 -5.63 -5.34 9.73
C HIS A 36 -4.59 -5.09 10.83
N PRO A 37 -4.85 -5.49 12.10
CA PRO A 37 -3.95 -5.21 13.20
C PRO A 37 -2.61 -5.94 13.10
N ASN A 38 -2.60 -7.19 12.63
CA ASN A 38 -1.36 -8.00 12.57
C ASN A 38 -0.63 -7.98 11.22
N LEU A 39 -1.04 -7.14 10.25
CA LEU A 39 -0.42 -7.13 8.92
C LEU A 39 0.88 -6.35 8.97
N THR A 40 2.00 -7.07 8.95
CA THR A 40 3.34 -6.46 9.02
C THR A 40 3.89 -6.04 7.66
N THR A 41 3.60 -6.81 6.60
CA THR A 41 4.10 -6.51 5.26
C THR A 41 3.10 -6.94 4.19
N ILE A 42 2.96 -6.13 3.14
CA ILE A 42 2.19 -6.50 1.96
C ILE A 42 3.10 -7.23 0.98
N GLN A 43 2.78 -8.50 0.70
CA GLN A 43 3.53 -9.30 -0.25
C GLN A 43 3.22 -8.87 -1.69
N GLY A 44 4.17 -8.20 -2.34
CA GLY A 44 3.95 -7.66 -3.69
C GLY A 44 3.85 -8.73 -4.79
N LYS A 45 4.19 -9.99 -4.54
CA LYS A 45 3.97 -11.10 -5.51
C LYS A 45 2.52 -11.23 -5.94
N VAL A 46 1.58 -11.13 -5.00
CA VAL A 46 0.14 -11.19 -5.29
C VAL A 46 -0.30 -9.92 -6.03
N LEU A 47 0.17 -8.75 -5.61
CA LEU A 47 -0.15 -7.49 -6.29
C LEU A 47 0.39 -7.44 -7.73
N ARG A 48 1.56 -8.02 -8.00
CA ARG A 48 2.17 -8.09 -9.32
C ARG A 48 1.34 -8.91 -10.32
N GLN A 49 0.60 -9.91 -9.84
CA GLN A 49 -0.31 -10.69 -10.68
C GLN A 49 -1.56 -9.90 -11.08
N LEU A 50 -1.88 -8.82 -10.36
CA LEU A 50 -3.01 -7.94 -10.65
C LEU A 50 -2.64 -6.95 -11.75
N THR A 51 -2.47 -7.45 -12.96
CA THR A 51 -2.04 -6.67 -14.13
C THR A 51 -3.02 -5.58 -14.52
N SER A 52 -4.27 -5.63 -14.07
CA SER A 52 -5.29 -4.60 -14.32
C SER A 52 -5.49 -3.62 -13.15
N LEU A 53 -4.74 -3.75 -12.05
CA LEU A 53 -4.99 -2.96 -10.84
C LEU A 53 -4.62 -1.49 -11.05
N GLU A 54 -5.62 -0.61 -11.00
CA GLU A 54 -5.41 0.84 -11.17
C GLU A 54 -5.46 1.61 -9.86
N TYR A 55 -6.13 1.07 -8.83
CA TYR A 55 -6.29 1.72 -7.54
C TYR A 55 -6.01 0.77 -6.38
N LEU A 56 -5.13 1.18 -5.46
CA LEU A 56 -4.86 0.51 -4.20
C LEU A 56 -5.14 1.47 -3.04
N ARG A 57 -6.00 1.04 -2.12
CA ARG A 57 -6.24 1.70 -0.83
C ARG A 57 -5.77 0.80 0.30
N ILE A 58 -5.05 1.37 1.25
CA ILE A 58 -4.64 0.73 2.50
C ILE A 58 -5.08 1.64 3.64
N GLU A 59 -5.79 1.10 4.62
CA GLU A 59 -6.40 1.89 5.69
C GLU A 59 -6.40 1.14 7.03
N GLY A 60 -5.94 1.78 8.10
CA GLY A 60 -6.06 1.22 9.45
C GLY A 60 -5.25 -0.06 9.67
N CYS A 61 -4.03 -0.11 9.15
CA CYS A 61 -3.08 -1.21 9.38
C CYS A 61 -1.93 -0.73 10.29
N PRO A 62 -2.04 -0.90 11.62
CA PRO A 62 -1.07 -0.35 12.57
C PRO A 62 0.30 -1.01 12.52
N GLU A 63 0.38 -2.32 12.33
CA GLU A 63 1.66 -3.06 12.28
C GLU A 63 2.33 -3.02 10.89
N LEU A 64 1.71 -2.38 9.89
CA LEU A 64 2.22 -2.37 8.53
C LEU A 64 3.52 -1.56 8.46
N GLN A 65 4.63 -2.23 8.17
CA GLN A 65 5.96 -1.61 8.09
C GLN A 65 6.33 -1.24 6.64
N GLY A 66 5.79 -1.97 5.65
CA GLY A 66 6.05 -1.67 4.25
C GLY A 66 5.63 -2.78 3.28
N PHE A 67 6.31 -2.82 2.14
CA PHE A 67 6.03 -3.72 1.02
C PHE A 67 7.28 -4.52 0.66
N THR A 68 7.12 -5.79 0.28
CA THR A 68 8.29 -6.65 -0.03
C THR A 68 8.81 -6.53 -1.47
N GLU A 69 7.96 -6.16 -2.43
CA GLU A 69 8.22 -6.27 -3.88
C GLU A 69 7.53 -5.15 -4.66
N GLU A 70 7.94 -4.89 -5.91
CA GLU A 70 7.41 -3.83 -6.79
C GLU A 70 5.87 -3.82 -6.93
N ALA A 71 5.25 -2.64 -7.06
CA ALA A 71 3.83 -2.53 -7.34
C ALA A 71 3.47 -2.95 -8.78
N PRO A 72 2.19 -3.29 -9.05
CA PRO A 72 1.74 -3.54 -10.41
C PRO A 72 1.92 -2.30 -11.29
N LYS A 73 2.46 -2.52 -12.50
CA LYS A 73 2.73 -1.45 -13.48
C LYS A 73 1.47 -0.72 -13.97
N SER A 74 0.28 -1.26 -13.72
CA SER A 74 -1.01 -0.66 -14.04
C SER A 74 -1.50 0.32 -12.98
N LEU A 75 -0.86 0.39 -11.80
CA LEU A 75 -1.33 1.18 -10.68
C LEU A 75 -1.24 2.68 -10.97
N LYS A 76 -2.39 3.35 -10.98
CA LYS A 76 -2.51 4.78 -11.25
C LYS A 76 -2.73 5.59 -9.98
N ARG A 77 -3.30 4.99 -8.94
CA ARG A 77 -3.72 5.66 -7.71
C ARG A 77 -3.33 4.82 -6.48
N LEU A 78 -2.67 5.45 -5.52
CA LEU A 78 -2.32 4.87 -4.22
C LEU A 78 -2.88 5.74 -3.09
N ALA A 79 -3.57 5.13 -2.14
CA ALA A 79 -4.00 5.77 -0.91
C ALA A 79 -3.54 4.94 0.29
N ILE A 80 -2.82 5.57 1.23
CA ILE A 80 -2.39 4.96 2.50
C ILE A 80 -2.89 5.86 3.63
N LEU A 81 -3.70 5.29 4.51
CA LEU A 81 -4.45 6.03 5.53
C LEU A 81 -4.29 5.33 6.88
N GLU A 82 -4.06 6.07 7.95
CA GLU A 82 -4.09 5.54 9.33
C GLU A 82 -3.15 4.33 9.53
N CYS A 83 -1.97 4.38 8.92
CA CYS A 83 -0.91 3.39 9.07
C CYS A 83 0.30 4.04 9.78
N PRO A 84 0.38 3.97 11.12
CA PRO A 84 1.42 4.66 11.90
C PRO A 84 2.84 4.13 11.68
N ASN A 85 3.02 2.81 11.55
CA ASN A 85 4.34 2.18 11.53
C ASN A 85 4.92 1.96 10.13
N ILE A 86 4.28 2.48 9.07
CA ILE A 86 4.77 2.30 7.71
C ILE A 86 5.97 3.21 7.46
N GLU A 87 7.16 2.62 7.42
CA GLU A 87 8.42 3.33 7.39
C GLU A 87 8.95 3.58 5.98
N CYS A 88 8.52 2.80 5.00
CA CYS A 88 9.02 2.96 3.64
C CYS A 88 8.04 2.48 2.57
N LEU A 89 8.05 3.19 1.45
CA LEU A 89 7.77 2.56 0.16
C LEU A 89 9.13 2.16 -0.40
N PRO A 90 9.37 0.89 -0.78
CA PRO A 90 10.61 0.54 -1.45
C PRO A 90 10.84 1.50 -2.61
N GLY A 91 12.06 2.00 -2.81
CA GLY A 91 12.33 3.00 -3.87
C GLY A 91 11.99 2.53 -5.29
N GLN A 92 11.76 1.23 -5.48
CA GLN A 92 11.32 0.58 -6.73
C GLN A 92 9.83 0.18 -6.70
N TRP A 93 9.11 0.46 -5.61
CA TRP A 93 7.72 0.08 -5.45
C TRP A 93 6.79 0.95 -6.30
N LEU A 94 7.04 2.25 -6.36
CA LEU A 94 6.17 3.19 -7.06
C LEU A 94 6.30 3.00 -8.59
N PRO A 95 5.22 2.60 -9.28
CA PRO A 95 5.28 2.42 -10.72
C PRO A 95 5.23 3.78 -11.44
N THR A 96 5.84 3.86 -12.61
CA THR A 96 5.87 5.09 -13.42
C THR A 96 4.48 5.54 -13.93
N SER A 97 3.50 4.64 -13.89
CA SER A 97 2.09 4.93 -14.22
C SER A 97 1.34 5.63 -13.09
N LEU A 98 1.94 5.74 -11.89
CA LEU A 98 1.28 6.34 -10.74
C LEU A 98 1.09 7.83 -10.96
N SER A 99 -0.17 8.24 -10.88
CA SER A 99 -0.60 9.63 -11.13
C SER A 99 -1.14 10.31 -9.88
N HIS A 100 -1.61 9.53 -8.90
CA HIS A 100 -2.16 10.03 -7.64
C HIS A 100 -1.57 9.28 -6.45
N LEU A 101 -1.08 10.03 -5.47
CA LEU A 101 -0.61 9.54 -4.19
C LEU A 101 -1.32 10.31 -3.08
N LEU A 102 -2.01 9.59 -2.19
CA LEU A 102 -2.63 10.12 -0.98
C LEU A 102 -2.03 9.40 0.23
N ILE A 103 -1.49 10.18 1.17
CA ILE A 103 -0.98 9.70 2.45
C ILE A 103 -1.65 10.53 3.53
N LYS A 104 -2.29 9.89 4.51
CA LYS A 104 -2.99 10.58 5.60
C LYS A 104 -2.81 9.83 6.92
N GLU A 105 -2.54 10.53 8.02
CA GLU A 105 -2.35 9.91 9.34
C GLU A 105 -1.25 8.82 9.33
N CYS A 106 -0.20 9.05 8.54
CA CYS A 106 0.97 8.17 8.41
C CYS A 106 2.25 8.97 8.74
N PRO A 107 2.60 9.15 10.02
CA PRO A 107 3.66 10.06 10.46
C PRO A 107 5.02 9.73 9.82
N LEU A 108 5.42 8.46 9.77
CA LEU A 108 6.73 8.05 9.27
C LEU A 108 6.87 8.33 7.75
N LEU A 109 5.86 7.97 6.95
CA LEU A 109 5.84 8.33 5.53
C LEU A 109 5.73 9.84 5.31
N LYS A 110 4.94 10.55 6.12
CA LYS A 110 4.79 12.00 6.03
C LYS A 110 6.12 12.72 6.22
N GLU A 111 6.97 12.25 7.13
CA GLU A 111 8.32 12.79 7.31
C GLU A 111 9.24 12.49 6.11
N ARG A 112 9.23 11.25 5.62
CA ARG A 112 10.09 10.83 4.50
C ARG A 112 9.72 11.45 3.16
N PHE A 113 8.43 11.62 2.92
CA PHE A 113 7.88 12.26 1.73
C PHE A 113 7.59 13.75 1.93
N ARG A 114 8.12 14.35 3.00
CA ARG A 114 7.97 15.77 3.23
C ARG A 114 8.45 16.56 2.01
N ARG A 115 7.60 17.44 1.49
CA ARG A 115 7.90 18.23 0.29
C ARG A 115 9.24 18.95 0.41
N GLU A 116 10.09 18.80 -0.60
CA GLU A 116 11.42 19.42 -0.75
C GLU A 116 12.50 18.99 0.26
N THR A 117 12.12 18.51 1.45
CA THR A 117 13.08 18.23 2.53
C THR A 117 13.14 16.75 2.93
N GLY A 118 12.15 15.96 2.54
CA GLY A 118 12.08 14.53 2.85
C GLY A 118 13.05 13.72 1.97
N GLU A 119 13.71 12.73 2.57
CA GLU A 119 14.70 11.87 1.90
C GLU A 119 14.13 11.19 0.65
N ASP A 120 12.83 10.85 0.68
CA ASP A 120 12.14 10.16 -0.39
C ASP A 120 11.31 11.08 -1.30
N TRP A 121 11.31 12.40 -1.05
CA TRP A 121 10.62 13.35 -1.92
C TRP A 121 10.99 13.23 -3.41
N PRO A 122 12.28 13.05 -3.80
CA PRO A 122 12.64 12.89 -5.21
C PRO A 122 11.99 11.68 -5.88
N LYS A 123 11.56 10.67 -5.11
CA LYS A 123 10.90 9.46 -5.62
C LYS A 123 9.44 9.71 -5.96
N ILE A 124 8.80 10.74 -5.40
CA ILE A 124 7.38 11.04 -5.63
C ILE A 124 7.15 12.40 -6.29
N SER A 125 8.19 13.23 -6.40
CA SER A 125 8.09 14.59 -6.94
C SER A 125 7.65 14.65 -8.40
N HIS A 126 7.81 13.56 -9.15
CA HIS A 126 7.35 13.42 -10.52
C HIS A 126 5.86 13.06 -10.65
N ILE A 127 5.19 12.70 -9.55
CA ILE A 127 3.78 12.32 -9.54
C ILE A 127 2.92 13.59 -9.61
N PRO A 128 1.97 13.71 -10.56
CA PRO A 128 1.16 14.92 -10.76
C PRO A 128 0.29 15.32 -9.57
N HIS A 129 -0.29 14.35 -8.85
CA HIS A 129 -1.23 14.61 -7.77
C HIS A 129 -0.75 13.94 -6.47
N VAL A 130 -0.05 14.70 -5.63
CA VAL A 130 0.44 14.23 -4.33
C VAL A 130 -0.27 15.01 -3.23
N ASN A 131 -0.95 14.29 -2.33
CA ASN A 131 -1.48 14.84 -1.09
C ASN A 131 -0.94 14.06 0.11
N ILE A 132 -0.33 14.75 1.07
CA ILE A 132 0.31 14.18 2.25
C ILE A 132 -0.13 15.01 3.45
N GLU A 133 -0.96 14.42 4.31
CA GLU A 133 -1.62 15.06 5.46
C GLU A 133 -1.30 14.36 6.78
#